data_AF-U6D1M6-F1
#
_entry.id   AF-U6D1M6-F1
#
_cell.length_a   1.000
_cell.length_b   1.000
_cell.length_c   1.000
_cell.angle_alpha   90.00
_cell.angle_beta   90.00
_cell.angle_gamma   90.00
#
_symmetry.space_group_name_H-M   'P 1'
#
loop_
_entity.id
_entity.type
_entity.pdbx_description
1 polymer ?
#
loop_
_entity_poly.entity_id
_entity_poly.type
_entity_poly.pdbx_seq_one_letter_code
_entity_poly.pdbx_strand_id
1 'polypeptide(L)'
;IWSVGCIMAELLQGKALFPGSDYIDQLKRIMEVVGTPSPEVLAKISSEHARTYIQSLPPMPQKDLRSIFHGANPLAVDLLGRMLVLDSDQRVSAAEALAHAYFSQYHDPDDEPEAEPYDESVEAKERTVEEWKELTYQEVLSFKPAEPPQSPGSLEIEQ
;
A
#
# COMPACT_ATOMS: atom_id res chain seq x y z
N ILE A 1 -0.64 0.91 -0.02
CA ILE A 1 -0.85 1.04 1.45
C ILE A 1 -1.50 -0.17 2.08
N TRP A 2 -2.72 -0.57 1.71
CA TRP A 2 -3.36 -1.77 2.30
C TRP A 2 -2.45 -3.00 2.27
N SER A 3 -1.84 -3.28 1.11
CA SER A 3 -0.88 -4.38 0.95
C SER A 3 0.35 -4.25 1.85
N VAL A 4 0.85 -3.02 2.07
CA VAL A 4 1.97 -2.76 2.99
C VAL A 4 1.56 -3.07 4.42
N GLY A 5 0.34 -2.71 4.82
CA GLY A 5 -0.22 -3.09 6.11
C GLY A 5 -0.29 -4.62 6.30
N CYS A 6 -0.71 -5.37 5.27
CA CYS A 6 -0.70 -6.83 5.30
C CYS A 6 0.72 -7.40 5.47
N ILE A 7 1.70 -6.89 4.70
CA ILE A 7 3.11 -7.31 4.79
C ILE A 7 3.68 -7.01 6.18
N MET A 8 3.50 -5.78 6.67
CA MET A 8 3.97 -5.37 7.99
C MET A 8 3.34 -6.23 9.09
N ALA A 9 2.03 -6.50 9.02
CA ALA A 9 1.37 -7.38 9.96
C ALA A 9 1.96 -8.79 9.94
N GLU A 10 2.20 -9.35 8.75
CA GLU A 10 2.83 -10.66 8.59
C GLU A 10 4.25 -10.71 9.16
N LEU A 11 5.06 -9.68 8.95
CA LEU A 11 6.40 -9.56 9.54
C LEU A 11 6.37 -9.52 11.06
N LEU A 12 5.36 -8.89 11.68
CA LEU A 12 5.22 -8.82 13.14
C LEU A 12 4.79 -10.14 13.78
N GLN A 13 3.94 -10.93 13.13
CA GLN A 13 3.36 -12.16 13.72
C GLN A 13 3.88 -13.48 13.10
N GLY A 14 4.68 -13.40 12.03
CA GLY A 14 5.26 -14.54 11.32
C GLY A 14 4.26 -15.38 10.50
N LYS A 15 3.05 -14.86 10.23
CA LYS A 15 2.01 -15.53 9.45
C LYS A 15 1.11 -14.52 8.76
N ALA A 16 0.50 -14.90 7.64
CA ALA A 16 -0.44 -14.05 6.91
C ALA A 16 -1.58 -13.53 7.81
N LEU A 17 -1.87 -12.24 7.70
CA LEU A 17 -2.94 -11.60 8.49
C LEU A 17 -4.35 -12.05 8.07
N PHE A 18 -4.55 -12.22 6.76
CA PHE A 18 -5.82 -12.62 6.17
C PHE A 18 -5.62 -13.86 5.27
N PRO A 19 -5.51 -15.07 5.84
CA PRO A 19 -5.31 -16.30 5.07
C PRO A 19 -6.65 -16.86 4.57
N GLY A 20 -7.21 -16.28 3.51
CA GLY A 20 -8.46 -16.75 2.90
C GLY A 20 -8.26 -17.91 1.92
N SER A 21 -9.17 -18.89 1.94
CA SER A 21 -9.15 -20.00 0.96
C SER A 21 -9.75 -19.64 -0.41
N ASP A 22 -10.60 -18.62 -0.44
CA ASP A 22 -11.24 -18.05 -1.63
C ASP A 22 -11.59 -16.57 -1.39
N TYR A 23 -12.17 -15.90 -2.38
CA TYR A 23 -12.48 -14.47 -2.28
C TYR A 23 -13.54 -14.13 -1.21
N ILE A 24 -14.46 -15.06 -0.92
CA ILE A 24 -15.50 -14.88 0.10
C ILE A 24 -14.90 -15.04 1.50
N ASP A 25 -14.13 -16.11 1.72
CA ASP A 25 -13.44 -16.31 2.99
C ASP A 25 -12.43 -15.18 3.24
N GLN A 26 -11.67 -14.75 2.23
CA GLN A 26 -10.77 -13.60 2.33
C GLN A 26 -11.49 -12.35 2.84
N LEU A 27 -12.65 -12.01 2.25
CA LEU A 27 -13.45 -10.87 2.67
C LEU A 27 -13.93 -11.01 4.12
N LYS A 28 -14.38 -12.21 4.52
CA LYS A 28 -14.77 -12.49 5.91
C LYS A 28 -13.60 -12.31 6.87
N ARG A 29 -12.41 -12.86 6.56
CA ARG A 29 -11.19 -12.71 7.39
C ARG A 29 -10.81 -11.25 7.58
N ILE A 30 -10.94 -10.44 6.53
CA ILE A 30 -10.72 -9.00 6.61
C ILE A 30 -11.70 -8.39 7.61
N MET A 31 -13.02 -8.56 7.41
CA MET A 31 -14.05 -7.96 8.28
C MET A 31 -14.01 -8.47 9.73
N GLU A 32 -13.54 -9.70 9.97
CA GLU A 32 -13.31 -10.21 11.33
C GLU A 32 -12.24 -9.41 12.11
N VAL A 33 -11.38 -8.65 11.43
CA VAL A 33 -10.34 -7.81 12.04
C VAL A 33 -10.74 -6.34 11.99
N VAL A 34 -11.06 -5.82 10.81
CA VAL A 34 -11.31 -4.39 10.59
C VAL A 34 -12.76 -3.98 10.82
N GLY A 35 -13.64 -4.95 11.08
CA GLY A 35 -15.08 -4.75 11.25
C GLY A 35 -15.85 -4.77 9.93
N THR A 36 -17.18 -4.80 10.02
CA THR A 36 -18.05 -4.62 8.85
C THR A 36 -18.02 -3.17 8.35
N PRO A 37 -18.06 -2.93 7.03
CA PRO A 37 -18.05 -1.57 6.48
C PRO A 37 -19.21 -0.72 7.00
N SER A 38 -18.95 0.57 7.25
CA SER A 38 -20.00 1.54 7.60
C SER A 38 -20.94 1.79 6.41
N PRO A 39 -22.15 2.35 6.63
CA PRO A 39 -23.05 2.73 5.55
C PRO A 39 -22.41 3.67 4.51
N GLU A 40 -21.52 4.56 4.95
CA GLU A 40 -20.78 5.49 4.08
C GLU A 40 -19.82 4.73 3.17
N VAL A 41 -19.07 3.76 3.71
CA VAL A 41 -18.16 2.92 2.91
C VAL A 41 -18.95 2.02 1.96
N LEU A 42 -20.07 1.46 2.40
CA LEU A 42 -20.97 0.67 1.54
C LEU A 42 -21.50 1.49 0.35
N ALA A 43 -21.77 2.79 0.53
CA ALA A 43 -22.24 3.65 -0.54
C ALA A 43 -21.20 3.87 -1.65
N LYS A 44 -19.90 3.76 -1.33
CA LYS A 44 -18.80 3.86 -2.30
C LYS A 44 -18.62 2.60 -3.15
N ILE A 45 -19.24 1.48 -2.76
CA ILE A 45 -19.16 0.21 -3.51
C ILE A 45 -20.10 0.27 -4.71
N SER A 46 -19.53 0.28 -5.93
CA SER A 46 -20.31 0.35 -7.18
C SER A 46 -21.12 -0.93 -7.45
N SER A 47 -20.61 -2.10 -7.05
CA SER A 47 -21.28 -3.38 -7.26
C SER A 47 -22.45 -3.57 -6.29
N GLU A 48 -23.67 -3.64 -6.83
CA GLU A 48 -24.87 -3.96 -6.06
C GLU A 48 -24.80 -5.35 -5.43
N HIS A 49 -24.32 -6.35 -6.17
CA HIS A 49 -24.17 -7.71 -5.66
C HIS A 49 -23.23 -7.76 -4.43
N ALA A 50 -22.11 -7.03 -4.50
CA ALA A 50 -21.17 -6.95 -3.38
C ALA A 50 -21.79 -6.27 -2.15
N ARG A 51 -22.53 -5.17 -2.35
CA ARG A 51 -23.25 -4.48 -1.26
C ARG A 51 -24.26 -5.38 -0.56
N THR A 52 -25.12 -6.03 -1.34
CA THR A 52 -26.14 -6.94 -0.80
C THR A 52 -25.52 -8.10 -0.04
N TYR A 53 -24.44 -8.67 -0.57
CA TYR A 53 -23.70 -9.72 0.11
C TYR A 53 -23.15 -9.26 1.47
N ILE A 54 -22.45 -8.13 1.52
CA ILE A 54 -21.88 -7.60 2.77
C ILE A 54 -23.00 -7.26 3.77
N GLN A 55 -24.11 -6.67 3.32
CA GLN A 55 -25.26 -6.37 4.16
C GLN A 55 -25.96 -7.62 4.72
N SER A 56 -25.86 -8.76 4.04
CA SER A 56 -26.40 -10.03 4.53
C SER A 56 -25.59 -10.65 5.67
N LEU A 57 -24.33 -10.20 5.87
CA LEU A 57 -23.46 -10.73 6.92
C LEU A 57 -23.78 -10.11 8.28
N PRO A 58 -23.59 -10.85 9.39
CA PRO A 58 -23.76 -10.28 10.71
C PRO A 58 -22.76 -9.14 10.94
N PRO A 59 -23.17 -8.03 11.59
CA PRO A 59 -22.26 -6.96 11.96
C PRO A 59 -21.09 -7.48 12.80
N MET A 60 -19.87 -7.07 12.45
CA MET A 60 -18.66 -7.44 13.17
C MET A 60 -18.00 -6.18 13.72
N PRO A 61 -17.75 -6.10 15.03
CA PRO A 61 -17.00 -4.99 15.60
C PRO A 61 -15.53 -5.06 15.16
N GLN A 62 -14.91 -3.90 14.95
CA GLN A 62 -13.47 -3.82 14.73
C GLN A 62 -12.73 -4.37 15.95
N LYS A 63 -11.75 -5.25 15.71
CA LYS A 63 -10.90 -5.78 16.77
C LYS A 63 -9.83 -4.76 17.17
N ASP A 64 -9.45 -4.80 18.44
CA ASP A 64 -8.27 -4.08 18.90
C ASP A 64 -7.02 -4.75 18.34
N LEU A 65 -6.29 -4.07 17.45
CA LEU A 65 -5.07 -4.61 16.85
C LEU A 65 -3.99 -4.92 17.90
N ARG A 66 -4.00 -4.24 19.07
CA ARG A 66 -3.09 -4.54 20.18
C ARG A 66 -3.32 -5.93 20.78
N SER A 67 -4.55 -6.44 20.69
CA SER A 67 -4.91 -7.80 21.08
C SER A 67 -4.57 -8.84 20.01
N ILE A 68 -4.26 -8.43 18.79
CA ILE A 68 -3.84 -9.34 17.71
C ILE A 68 -2.30 -9.43 17.71
N PHE A 69 -1.64 -8.28 17.77
CA PHE A 69 -0.18 -8.16 17.73
C PHE A 69 0.40 -8.03 19.15
N HIS A 70 0.25 -9.09 19.95
CA HIS A 70 0.73 -9.10 21.33
C HIS A 70 2.25 -8.87 21.42
N GLY A 71 2.66 -7.90 22.23
CA GLY A 71 4.07 -7.57 22.44
C GLY A 71 4.72 -6.77 21.32
N ALA A 72 3.98 -6.42 20.25
CA ALA A 72 4.47 -5.53 19.22
C ALA A 72 4.63 -4.09 19.75
N ASN A 73 5.53 -3.33 19.11
CA ASN A 73 5.72 -1.91 19.41
C ASN A 73 4.37 -1.16 19.23
N PRO A 74 3.89 -0.39 20.23
CA PRO A 74 2.63 0.36 20.11
C PRO A 74 2.57 1.27 18.88
N LEU A 75 3.71 1.86 18.46
CA LEU A 75 3.78 2.70 17.26
C LEU A 75 3.61 1.88 15.98
N ALA A 76 4.07 0.63 15.95
CA ALA A 76 3.84 -0.28 14.83
C ALA A 76 2.35 -0.60 14.68
N VAL A 77 1.69 -0.86 15.82
CA VAL A 77 0.26 -1.17 15.86
C VAL A 77 -0.59 0.04 15.48
N ASP A 78 -0.21 1.24 15.92
CA ASP A 78 -0.88 2.49 15.50
C ASP A 78 -0.79 2.68 13.99
N LEU A 79 0.42 2.54 13.42
CA LEU A 79 0.62 2.67 11.97
C LEU A 79 -0.17 1.63 11.19
N LEU A 80 -0.19 0.36 11.64
CA LEU A 80 -1.03 -0.68 11.04
C LEU A 80 -2.51 -0.31 11.03
N GLY A 81 -3.01 0.29 12.12
CA GLY A 81 -4.38 0.77 12.21
C GLY A 81 -4.72 1.83 11.16
N ARG A 82 -3.76 2.69 10.80
CA ARG A 82 -3.91 3.72 9.76
C ARG A 82 -3.79 3.16 8.33
N MET A 83 -3.07 2.05 8.15
CA MET A 83 -2.92 1.38 6.85
C MET A 83 -4.10 0.45 6.53
N LEU A 84 -4.61 -0.28 7.53
CA LEU A 84 -5.64 -1.31 7.42
C LEU A 84 -7.05 -0.75 7.62
N VAL A 85 -7.36 0.35 6.92
CA VAL A 85 -8.69 1.00 6.92
C VAL A 85 -9.47 0.57 5.67
N LEU A 86 -10.73 0.14 5.85
CA LEU A 86 -11.57 -0.32 4.72
C LEU A 86 -11.78 0.78 3.68
N ASP A 87 -12.16 1.98 4.14
CA ASP A 87 -12.30 3.15 3.30
C ASP A 87 -10.93 3.56 2.74
N SER A 88 -10.77 3.51 1.41
CA SER A 88 -9.51 3.87 0.77
C SER A 88 -9.13 5.32 0.97
N ASP A 89 -10.11 6.20 1.06
CA ASP A 89 -9.90 7.64 1.12
C ASP A 89 -9.44 8.09 2.51
N GLN A 90 -9.60 7.21 3.52
CA GLN A 90 -9.17 7.44 4.90
C GLN A 90 -7.87 6.73 5.25
N ARG A 91 -7.27 5.95 4.33
CA ARG A 91 -5.98 5.31 4.57
C ARG A 91 -4.88 6.35 4.54
N VAL A 92 -3.90 6.19 5.42
CA VAL A 92 -2.66 6.97 5.39
C VAL A 92 -1.97 6.83 4.03
N SER A 93 -1.46 7.92 3.47
CA SER A 93 -0.61 7.89 2.28
C SER A 93 0.79 7.33 2.59
N ALA A 94 1.60 7.07 1.56
CA ALA A 94 2.97 6.62 1.76
C ALA A 94 3.83 7.70 2.44
N ALA A 95 3.70 8.96 2.01
CA ALA A 95 4.41 10.09 2.58
C ALA A 95 4.04 10.32 4.06
N GLU A 96 2.75 10.32 4.39
CA GLU A 96 2.31 10.44 5.80
C GLU A 96 2.76 9.25 6.66
N ALA A 97 2.87 8.06 6.07
CA ALA A 97 3.37 6.88 6.76
C ALA A 97 4.88 6.98 7.04
N LEU A 98 5.69 7.51 6.11
CA LEU A 98 7.13 7.76 6.32
C LEU A 98 7.37 8.75 7.46
N ALA A 99 6.56 9.82 7.54
CA ALA A 99 6.59 10.79 8.63
C ALA A 99 6.06 10.26 9.98
N HIS A 100 5.58 9.02 10.04
CA HIS A 100 5.04 8.44 11.27
C HIS A 100 6.15 8.16 12.29
N ALA A 101 5.87 8.38 13.58
CA ALA A 101 6.84 8.22 14.68
C ALA A 101 7.50 6.82 14.74
N TYR A 102 6.86 5.80 14.18
CA TYR A 102 7.42 4.45 14.06
C TYR A 102 8.74 4.41 13.26
N PHE A 103 8.90 5.30 12.28
CA PHE A 103 10.10 5.40 11.44
C PHE A 103 11.00 6.58 11.80
N SER A 104 10.78 7.25 12.94
CA SER A 104 11.52 8.45 13.35
C SER A 104 13.06 8.32 13.38
N GLN A 105 13.59 7.11 13.47
CA GLN A 105 15.03 6.84 13.42
C GLN A 105 15.62 6.82 12.00
N TYR A 106 14.77 6.66 10.98
CA TYR A 106 15.14 6.46 9.58
C TYR A 106 14.59 7.53 8.66
N HIS A 107 13.52 8.22 9.07
CA HIS A 107 12.87 9.26 8.28
C HIS A 107 13.85 10.42 8.02
N ASP A 108 14.07 10.70 6.73
CA ASP A 108 14.90 11.80 6.26
C ASP A 108 14.20 12.46 5.06
N PRO A 109 13.52 13.61 5.25
CA PRO A 109 12.81 14.29 4.17
C PRO A 109 13.69 14.68 2.99
N ASP A 110 14.99 14.88 3.20
CA ASP A 110 15.93 15.26 2.14
C ASP A 110 16.38 14.04 1.30
N ASP A 111 16.17 12.81 1.79
CA ASP A 111 16.45 11.52 1.11
C ASP A 111 15.17 10.73 0.80
N GLU A 112 14.02 11.40 0.74
CA GLU A 112 12.72 10.84 0.36
C GLU A 112 12.17 11.54 -0.91
N PRO A 113 12.83 11.39 -2.08
CA PRO A 113 12.48 12.12 -3.28
C PRO A 113 11.16 11.66 -3.90
N GLU A 114 10.45 12.59 -4.54
CA GLU A 114 9.35 12.28 -5.45
C GLU A 114 9.88 12.01 -6.87
N ALA A 115 9.17 11.17 -7.62
CA ALA A 115 9.49 10.93 -9.03
C ALA A 115 8.97 12.08 -9.91
N GLU A 116 9.63 12.31 -11.04
CA GLU A 116 9.08 13.16 -12.09
C GLU A 116 7.73 12.61 -12.58
N PRO A 117 6.77 13.48 -12.97
CA PRO A 117 5.48 13.04 -13.48
C PRO A 117 5.63 12.07 -14.67
N TYR A 118 4.97 10.90 -14.57
CA TYR A 118 4.95 9.90 -15.63
C TYR A 118 3.80 10.17 -16.62
N ASP A 119 4.07 10.12 -17.93
CA ASP A 119 3.06 10.32 -18.97
C ASP A 119 2.30 9.02 -19.27
N GLU A 120 1.10 8.90 -18.70
CA GLU A 120 0.21 7.75 -18.89
C GLU A 120 -0.62 7.81 -20.19
N SER A 121 -0.52 8.90 -20.97
CA SER A 121 -1.31 9.06 -22.20
C SER A 121 -0.99 8.00 -23.25
N VAL A 122 0.22 7.43 -23.17
CA VAL A 122 0.62 6.29 -23.99
C VAL A 122 -0.30 5.10 -23.70
N GLU A 123 -0.62 4.78 -22.45
CA GLU A 123 -1.45 3.60 -22.12
C GLU A 123 -2.94 3.82 -22.38
N ALA A 124 -3.42 5.06 -22.29
CA ALA A 124 -4.84 5.38 -22.42
C ALA A 124 -5.43 5.22 -23.84
N LYS A 125 -4.58 5.01 -24.87
CA LYS A 125 -5.00 4.93 -26.27
C LYS A 125 -4.96 3.49 -26.79
N GLU A 126 -6.05 3.05 -27.41
CA GLU A 126 -6.09 1.79 -28.16
C GLU A 126 -5.14 1.84 -29.36
N ARG A 127 -4.33 0.79 -29.53
CA ARG A 127 -3.31 0.67 -30.58
C ARG A 127 -3.25 -0.75 -31.10
N THR A 128 -2.81 -0.89 -32.35
CA THR A 128 -2.53 -2.22 -32.91
C THR A 128 -1.23 -2.80 -32.35
N VAL A 129 -1.02 -4.09 -32.58
CA VAL A 129 0.21 -4.78 -32.18
C VAL A 129 1.44 -4.14 -32.86
N GLU A 130 1.31 -3.73 -34.12
CA GLU A 130 2.38 -3.10 -34.89
C GLU A 130 2.77 -1.74 -34.30
N GLU A 131 1.79 -0.94 -33.89
CA GLU A 131 2.03 0.35 -33.24
C GLU A 131 2.71 0.17 -31.88
N TRP A 132 2.26 -0.79 -31.08
CA TRP A 132 2.93 -1.12 -29.80
C TRP A 132 4.36 -1.61 -30.00
N LYS A 133 4.60 -2.43 -31.03
CA LYS A 133 5.93 -2.92 -31.38
C LYS A 133 6.86 -1.77 -31.75
N GLU A 134 6.37 -0.83 -32.55
CA GLU A 134 7.16 0.34 -32.95
C GLU A 134 7.50 1.22 -31.74
N LEU A 135 6.52 1.55 -30.88
CA LEU A 135 6.77 2.35 -29.67
C LEU A 135 7.78 1.67 -28.73
N THR A 136 7.60 0.37 -28.49
CA THR A 136 8.55 -0.41 -27.68
C THR A 136 9.95 -0.39 -28.29
N TYR A 137 10.05 -0.52 -29.62
CA TYR A 137 11.34 -0.46 -30.30
C TYR A 137 12.00 0.92 -30.17
N GLN A 138 11.22 2.01 -30.25
CA GLN A 138 11.72 3.36 -30.04
C GLN A 138 12.23 3.58 -28.60
N GLU A 139 11.55 3.05 -27.58
CA GLU A 139 12.03 3.11 -26.19
C GLU A 139 13.36 2.37 -26.00
N VAL A 140 13.54 1.22 -26.68
CA VAL A 140 14.83 0.51 -26.66
C VAL A 140 15.95 1.34 -27.30
N LEU A 141 15.67 2.04 -28.40
CA LEU A 141 16.64 2.87 -29.09
C LEU A 141 16.95 4.19 -28.34
N SER A 142 15.98 4.75 -27.64
CA SER A 142 16.11 6.02 -26.91
C SER A 142 16.73 5.86 -25.51
N PHE A 143 16.80 4.62 -25.00
CA PHE A 143 17.35 4.32 -23.68
C PHE A 143 18.78 4.86 -23.52
N LYS A 144 18.98 5.59 -22.44
CA LYS A 144 20.30 6.07 -22.00
C LYS A 144 20.65 5.37 -20.69
N PRO A 145 21.76 4.62 -20.62
CA PRO A 145 22.22 4.05 -19.37
C PRO A 145 22.39 5.14 -18.30
N ALA A 146 22.06 4.82 -17.05
CA ALA A 146 22.34 5.71 -15.94
C ALA A 146 23.85 6.03 -15.89
N GLU A 147 24.19 7.30 -15.68
CA GLU A 147 25.58 7.67 -15.42
C GLU A 147 26.05 6.98 -14.13
N PRO A 148 27.27 6.42 -14.11
CA PRO A 148 27.81 5.85 -12.89
C PRO A 148 27.84 6.93 -11.80
N PRO A 149 27.56 6.58 -10.53
CA PRO A 149 27.56 7.56 -9.45
C PRO A 149 28.92 8.27 -9.43
N GLN A 150 28.90 9.60 -9.50
CA GLN A 150 30.10 10.39 -9.27
C GLN A 150 30.61 10.03 -7.87
N SER A 151 31.86 9.59 -7.78
CA SER A 151 32.46 9.23 -6.49
C SER A 151 32.25 10.38 -5.52
N PRO A 152 31.72 10.16 -4.31
CA PRO A 152 31.59 11.24 -3.34
C PRO A 152 32.98 11.82 -3.14
N GLY A 153 33.10 13.13 -3.39
CA GLY A 153 34.33 13.89 -3.16
C GLY A 153 34.85 13.57 -1.77
N SER A 154 36.15 13.30 -1.70
CA SER A 154 36.89 12.93 -0.49
C SER A 154 36.38 13.70 0.73
N LEU A 155 35.63 13.02 1.60
CA LEU A 155 35.43 13.51 2.96
C LEU A 155 36.80 13.43 3.63
N GLU A 156 37.50 14.57 3.67
CA GLU A 156 38.66 14.75 4.52
C GLU A 156 38.21 14.51 5.96
N ILE A 157 38.61 13.37 6.51
CA ILE A 157 38.51 13.10 7.94
C ILE A 157 39.62 13.94 8.58
N GLU A 158 39.27 15.11 9.13
CA GLU A 158 40.15 15.81 10.06
C GLU A 158 40.38 14.90 11.28
N GLN A 159 41.67 14.61 11.55
CA GLN A 159 42.16 13.83 12.69
C GLN A 159 42.16 14.66 13.98
#